data_AF-A0A0T0M5I7-F1
#
_entry.id   AF-A0A0T0M5I7-F1
#
_cell.length_a   1.000
_cell.length_b   1.000
_cell.length_c   1.000
_cell.angle_alpha   90.00
_cell.angle_beta   90.00
_cell.angle_gamma   90.00
#
_symmetry.space_group_name_H-M   'P 1'
#
loop_
_entity.id
_entity.type
_entity.pdbx_description
1 polymer ?
#
loop_
_entity_poly.entity_id
_entity_poly.type
_entity_poly.pdbx_seq_one_letter_code
_entity_poly.pdbx_strand_id
1 'polypeptide(L)'
;MRLLTNFLLLLLSIFITSCEKQNSGFDSAEKSINSILKDFPMIDRKLEKSKELDLDSLSISIYRNPEKIDYDEILVFRKKNKFYAIPFFSNMYFDYWNFEGEKQKQLYEKTNTNFSIELKKIVTELNLTQEEFGLIFEELMENILNTETNLHLKPKIFQNYIYSINRVDKYKIEENDSCLRKTNEIYNKILKDFNRKEALRNNQFYLDSKNGRVYEFINDSRKKDDFKFNVKTYRIECFSYRLEI
;
A
#
# COMPACT_ATOMS: atom_id res chain seq x y z
N MET A 1 24.37 11.23 53.66
CA MET A 1 24.92 10.82 52.33
C MET A 1 24.34 9.51 51.81
N ARG A 2 24.38 8.37 52.53
CA ARG A 2 23.86 7.07 52.04
C ARG A 2 22.36 7.04 51.70
N LEU A 3 21.52 7.82 52.39
CA LEU A 3 20.08 7.92 52.09
C LEU A 3 19.79 8.66 50.78
N LEU A 4 20.59 9.68 50.45
CA LEU A 4 20.44 10.43 49.19
C LEU A 4 20.86 9.60 47.98
N THR A 5 21.94 8.81 48.10
CA THR A 5 22.38 7.92 47.01
C THR A 5 21.37 6.79 46.75
N ASN A 6 20.77 6.21 47.79
CA ASN A 6 19.75 5.18 47.61
C ASN A 6 18.44 5.73 47.01
N PHE A 7 18.08 6.97 47.32
CA PHE A 7 16.91 7.63 46.73
C PHE A 7 17.15 7.99 45.25
N LEU A 8 18.37 8.40 44.89
CA LEU A 8 18.76 8.70 43.51
C LEU A 8 18.77 7.42 42.64
N LEU A 9 19.24 6.30 43.17
CA LEU A 9 19.24 5.00 42.49
C LEU A 9 17.81 4.47 42.27
N LEU A 10 16.88 4.74 43.20
CA LEU A 10 15.47 4.38 43.06
C LEU A 10 14.75 5.25 42.00
N LEU A 11 15.12 6.52 41.88
CA LEU A 11 14.62 7.41 40.82
C LEU A 11 15.17 7.05 39.44
N LEU A 12 16.43 6.65 39.36
CA LEU A 12 17.06 6.18 38.11
C LEU A 12 16.49 4.84 37.63
N SER A 13 16.05 3.94 38.52
CA SER A 13 15.41 2.69 38.12
C SER A 13 13.98 2.85 37.60
N ILE A 14 13.26 3.91 38.01
CA ILE A 14 11.91 4.23 37.49
C ILE A 14 11.96 4.75 36.04
N PHE A 15 13.07 5.39 35.63
CA PHE A 15 13.23 5.87 34.24
C PHE A 15 13.69 4.80 33.24
N ILE A 16 14.11 3.61 33.70
CA ILE A 16 14.59 2.53 32.80
C ILE A 16 13.46 1.55 32.46
N THR A 17 12.33 1.60 33.17
CA THR A 17 11.14 0.81 32.83
C THR A 17 10.15 1.65 32.04
N SER A 18 9.86 1.20 30.82
CA SER A 18 8.72 1.63 29.98
C SER A 18 9.01 2.73 28.95
N CYS A 19 9.72 2.32 27.90
CA CYS A 19 9.17 2.54 26.57
C CYS A 19 9.45 1.28 25.74
N GLU A 20 8.93 0.13 26.20
CA GLU A 20 8.63 -0.93 25.23
C GLU A 20 7.57 -0.35 24.32
N LYS A 21 7.89 -0.18 23.04
CA LYS A 21 6.91 0.15 22.00
C LYS A 21 5.93 -1.02 21.97
N GLN A 22 4.88 -0.94 22.77
CA GLN A 22 3.86 -1.96 22.84
C GLN A 22 3.15 -1.94 21.50
N ASN A 23 3.24 -3.05 20.75
CA ASN A 23 2.58 -3.21 19.44
C ASN A 23 1.13 -2.71 19.55
N SER A 24 0.78 -1.64 18.82
CA SER A 24 -0.47 -0.91 19.04
C SER A 24 -1.64 -1.44 18.21
N GLY A 25 -1.44 -2.56 17.51
CA GLY A 25 -2.50 -3.25 16.80
C GLY A 25 -3.79 -3.36 17.62
N PHE A 26 -4.91 -3.12 16.96
CA PHE A 26 -6.24 -3.11 17.54
C PHE A 26 -6.67 -4.54 17.92
N ASP A 27 -7.59 -4.65 18.88
CA ASP A 27 -8.15 -5.94 19.33
C ASP A 27 -9.29 -6.46 18.43
N SER A 28 -9.70 -5.69 17.42
CA SER A 28 -10.76 -6.05 16.49
C SER A 28 -10.62 -5.29 15.17
N ALA A 29 -11.11 -5.90 14.08
CA ALA A 29 -11.17 -5.27 12.76
C ALA A 29 -12.00 -3.97 12.80
N GLU A 30 -13.13 -3.97 13.50
CA GLU A 30 -14.02 -2.81 13.61
C GLU A 30 -13.31 -1.60 14.25
N LYS A 31 -12.59 -1.79 15.36
CA LYS A 31 -11.82 -0.68 15.97
C LYS A 31 -10.74 -0.16 15.04
N SER A 32 -10.07 -1.06 14.31
CA SER A 32 -9.05 -0.66 13.35
C SER A 32 -9.64 0.14 12.18
N ILE A 33 -10.75 -0.31 11.60
CA ILE A 33 -11.48 0.38 10.54
C ILE A 33 -11.96 1.75 11.03
N ASN A 34 -12.53 1.82 12.24
CA ASN A 34 -12.99 3.08 12.83
C ASN A 34 -11.85 4.09 13.05
N SER A 35 -10.61 3.63 13.26
CA SER A 35 -9.45 4.53 13.28
C SER A 35 -9.21 5.15 11.91
N ILE A 36 -9.23 4.34 10.84
CA ILE A 36 -9.06 4.81 9.46
C ILE A 36 -10.18 5.76 9.06
N LEU A 37 -11.43 5.47 9.42
CA LEU A 37 -12.57 6.35 9.12
C LEU A 37 -12.53 7.69 9.88
N LYS A 38 -11.76 7.80 10.97
CA LYS A 38 -11.52 9.08 11.66
C LYS A 38 -10.49 9.92 10.91
N ASP A 39 -9.41 9.28 10.45
CA ASP A 39 -8.31 9.94 9.75
C ASP A 39 -8.69 10.27 8.29
N PHE A 40 -9.60 9.48 7.71
CA PHE A 40 -10.05 9.59 6.33
C PHE A 40 -11.59 9.62 6.27
N PRO A 41 -12.22 10.73 6.71
CA PRO A 41 -13.68 10.85 6.84
C PRO A 41 -14.42 10.85 5.48
N MET A 42 -13.69 10.99 4.37
CA MET A 42 -14.24 10.89 3.02
C MET A 42 -14.57 9.45 2.59
N ILE A 43 -13.98 8.43 3.25
CA ILE A 43 -14.35 7.03 3.02
C ILE A 43 -15.78 6.80 3.54
N ASP A 44 -16.58 6.08 2.76
CA ASP A 44 -17.93 5.72 3.19
C ASP A 44 -17.90 4.81 4.41
N ARG A 45 -18.82 4.99 5.35
CA ARG A 45 -18.92 4.15 6.55
C ARG A 45 -19.66 2.84 6.29
N LYS A 46 -20.46 2.75 5.23
CA LYS A 46 -21.19 1.54 4.85
C LYS A 46 -20.24 0.56 4.16
N LEU A 47 -19.35 -0.03 4.95
CA LEU A 47 -18.32 -0.96 4.48
C LEU A 47 -18.72 -2.40 4.81
N GLU A 48 -18.62 -3.27 3.81
CA GLU A 48 -18.83 -4.70 3.96
C GLU A 48 -17.55 -5.46 3.58
N LYS A 49 -17.26 -6.53 4.31
CA LYS A 49 -16.14 -7.42 4.02
C LYS A 49 -16.43 -8.14 2.71
N SER A 50 -15.65 -7.85 1.68
CA SER A 50 -15.87 -8.37 0.32
C SER A 50 -15.06 -9.61 -0.01
N LYS A 51 -13.86 -9.73 0.55
CA LYS A 51 -12.98 -10.87 0.39
C LYS A 51 -12.08 -10.96 1.61
N GLU A 52 -11.73 -12.18 1.99
CA GLU A 52 -10.76 -12.50 3.02
C GLU A 52 -9.86 -13.61 2.51
N LEU A 53 -8.57 -13.49 2.82
CA LEU A 53 -7.60 -14.55 2.71
C LEU A 53 -7.06 -14.81 4.11
N ASP A 54 -7.19 -16.05 4.58
CA ASP A 54 -6.74 -16.49 5.89
C ASP A 54 -5.59 -17.49 5.75
N LEU A 55 -4.47 -17.20 6.40
CA LEU A 55 -3.21 -17.95 6.42
C LEU A 55 -2.93 -18.40 7.87
N ASP A 56 -3.98 -18.88 8.54
CA ASP A 56 -4.06 -19.25 9.95
C ASP A 56 -3.78 -18.08 10.92
N SER A 57 -2.50 -17.77 11.08
CA SER A 57 -2.02 -16.77 12.04
C SER A 57 -1.97 -15.36 11.44
N LEU A 58 -2.09 -15.25 10.12
CA LEU A 58 -2.15 -14.00 9.38
C LEU A 58 -3.39 -13.98 8.49
N SER A 59 -4.02 -12.83 8.33
CA SER A 59 -5.08 -12.69 7.32
C SER A 59 -5.10 -11.29 6.71
N ILE A 60 -5.68 -11.19 5.52
CA ILE A 60 -5.97 -9.93 4.85
C ILE A 60 -7.44 -9.95 4.44
N SER A 61 -8.14 -8.89 4.76
CA SER A 61 -9.52 -8.68 4.32
C SER A 61 -9.64 -7.35 3.60
N ILE A 62 -10.50 -7.29 2.60
CA ILE A 62 -10.84 -6.05 1.90
C ILE A 62 -12.29 -5.67 2.17
N TYR A 63 -12.47 -4.46 2.70
CA TYR A 63 -13.76 -3.88 3.02
C TYR A 63 -14.09 -2.79 1.98
N ARG A 64 -15.30 -2.83 1.43
CA ARG A 64 -15.75 -1.88 0.41
C ARG A 64 -17.22 -1.54 0.61
N ASN A 65 -17.66 -0.39 0.10
CA ASN A 65 -19.09 -0.10 0.00
C ASN A 65 -19.67 -0.80 -1.25
N PRO A 66 -20.62 -1.74 -1.11
CA PRO A 66 -21.18 -2.46 -2.25
C PRO A 66 -22.04 -1.58 -3.18
N GLU A 67 -22.50 -0.42 -2.72
CA GLU A 67 -23.34 0.51 -3.46
C GLU A 67 -22.56 1.57 -4.22
N LYS A 68 -21.26 1.72 -3.94
CA LYS A 68 -20.40 2.69 -4.62
C LYS A 68 -19.61 2.05 -5.75
N ILE A 69 -19.65 2.71 -6.90
CA ILE A 69 -18.82 2.36 -8.08
C ILE A 69 -17.36 2.83 -7.85
N ASP A 70 -17.13 3.81 -6.97
CA ASP A 70 -15.80 4.32 -6.64
C ASP A 70 -15.13 3.54 -5.51
N TYR A 71 -13.86 3.18 -5.74
CA TYR A 71 -13.08 2.19 -5.00
C TYR A 71 -12.29 2.75 -3.81
N ASP A 72 -12.94 3.53 -2.93
CA ASP A 72 -12.31 3.87 -1.66
C ASP A 72 -12.54 2.71 -0.67
N GLU A 73 -11.60 1.78 -0.67
CA GLU A 73 -11.64 0.53 0.08
C GLU A 73 -10.74 0.61 1.33
N ILE A 74 -10.88 -0.37 2.24
CA ILE A 74 -9.99 -0.53 3.39
C ILE A 74 -9.42 -1.95 3.38
N LEU A 75 -8.10 -2.06 3.45
CA LEU A 75 -7.42 -3.33 3.70
C LEU A 75 -7.24 -3.50 5.20
N VAL A 76 -7.62 -4.66 5.73
CA VAL A 76 -7.45 -5.02 7.15
C VAL A 76 -6.54 -6.23 7.23
N PHE A 77 -5.41 -6.05 7.91
CA PHE A 77 -4.43 -7.08 8.19
C PHE A 77 -4.63 -7.60 9.60
N ARG A 78 -4.51 -8.91 9.77
CA ARG A 78 -4.60 -9.59 11.07
C ARG A 78 -3.32 -10.34 11.34
N LYS A 79 -2.83 -10.30 12.57
CA LYS A 79 -1.90 -11.29 13.13
C LYS A 79 -2.43 -11.79 14.46
N LYS A 80 -2.80 -13.07 14.53
CA LYS A 80 -3.49 -13.69 15.68
C LYS A 80 -4.75 -12.89 16.05
N ASN A 81 -4.73 -12.19 17.19
CA ASN A 81 -5.84 -11.40 17.73
C ASN A 81 -5.60 -9.88 17.58
N LYS A 82 -4.63 -9.48 16.77
CA LYS A 82 -4.28 -8.09 16.50
C LYS A 82 -4.64 -7.72 15.08
N PHE A 83 -5.19 -6.52 14.90
CA PHE A 83 -5.69 -6.01 13.64
C PHE A 83 -5.06 -4.66 13.33
N TYR A 84 -4.76 -4.41 12.06
CA TYR A 84 -4.35 -3.10 11.58
C TYR A 84 -4.90 -2.87 10.18
N ALA A 85 -5.54 -1.73 9.99
CA ALA A 85 -6.21 -1.36 8.76
C ALA A 85 -5.44 -0.23 8.09
N ILE A 86 -5.46 -0.19 6.76
CA ILE A 86 -4.94 0.91 5.96
C ILE A 86 -5.94 1.27 4.87
N PRO A 87 -6.02 2.54 4.45
CA PRO A 87 -6.85 2.89 3.30
C PRO A 87 -6.29 2.26 2.02
N PHE A 88 -7.18 1.93 1.08
CA PHE A 88 -6.83 1.52 -0.28
C PHE A 88 -7.66 2.35 -1.25
N PHE A 89 -7.17 3.54 -1.55
CA PHE A 89 -7.92 4.56 -2.28
C PHE A 89 -7.96 4.33 -3.78
N SER A 90 -8.91 4.98 -4.45
CA SER A 90 -8.85 5.19 -5.90
C SER A 90 -7.63 6.03 -6.32
N ASN A 91 -7.31 6.07 -7.63
CA ASN A 91 -6.18 6.85 -8.16
C ASN A 91 -6.34 8.36 -8.03
N MET A 92 -7.55 8.83 -7.71
CA MET A 92 -7.85 10.22 -7.46
C MET A 92 -7.06 10.81 -6.28
N TYR A 93 -6.59 9.97 -5.35
CA TYR A 93 -5.78 10.38 -4.21
C TYR A 93 -4.29 10.31 -4.57
N PHE A 94 -3.87 11.17 -5.49
CA PHE A 94 -2.51 11.20 -6.05
C PHE A 94 -1.39 11.27 -4.99
N ASP A 95 -1.58 12.11 -3.96
CA ASP A 95 -0.63 12.28 -2.84
C ASP A 95 -0.48 11.00 -2.03
N TYR A 96 -1.58 10.28 -1.80
CA TYR A 96 -1.56 9.00 -1.09
C TYR A 96 -0.79 7.92 -1.84
N TRP A 97 -0.96 7.85 -3.16
CA TRP A 97 -0.21 6.87 -3.95
C TRP A 97 1.24 7.28 -4.17
N ASN A 98 1.52 8.59 -4.08
CA ASN A 98 2.82 9.19 -4.37
C ASN A 98 3.37 8.68 -5.71
N PHE A 99 2.57 8.81 -6.78
CA PHE A 99 2.87 8.23 -8.08
C PHE A 99 4.20 8.75 -8.63
N GLU A 100 5.08 7.82 -8.98
CA GLU A 100 6.38 8.12 -9.56
C GLU A 100 6.23 8.78 -10.93
N GLY A 101 6.93 9.90 -11.14
CA GLY A 101 6.91 10.65 -12.40
C GLY A 101 5.63 11.47 -12.63
N GLU A 102 4.71 11.51 -11.67
CA GLU A 102 3.47 12.27 -11.79
C GLU A 102 3.67 13.75 -11.41
N LYS A 103 3.10 14.64 -12.22
CA LYS A 103 3.17 16.10 -12.02
C LYS A 103 1.80 16.74 -11.90
N GLN A 104 0.73 15.96 -12.07
CA GLN A 104 -0.62 16.44 -11.95
C GLN A 104 -0.85 17.05 -10.56
N LYS A 105 -1.48 18.24 -10.53
CA LYS A 105 -1.85 18.88 -9.28
C LYS A 105 -2.92 18.07 -8.57
N GLN A 106 -2.78 17.98 -7.26
CA GLN A 106 -3.74 17.32 -6.40
C GLN A 106 -5.06 18.10 -6.37
N LEU A 107 -6.18 17.37 -6.42
CA LEU A 107 -7.53 17.95 -6.35
C LEU A 107 -8.23 17.70 -5.02
N TYR A 108 -7.85 16.62 -4.33
CA TYR A 108 -8.32 16.29 -2.99
C TYR A 108 -7.35 16.81 -1.94
N GLU A 109 -7.79 16.92 -0.70
CA GLU A 109 -6.90 17.29 0.40
C GLU A 109 -5.76 16.27 0.58
N LYS A 110 -4.62 16.76 1.10
CA LYS A 110 -3.47 15.91 1.41
C LYS A 110 -3.82 14.87 2.46
N THR A 111 -3.47 13.63 2.17
CA THR A 111 -3.69 12.51 3.09
C THR A 111 -2.65 12.50 4.21
N ASN A 112 -1.55 13.27 4.09
CA ASN A 112 -0.44 13.36 5.05
C ASN A 112 0.23 12.01 5.35
N THR A 113 -0.01 11.03 4.49
CA THR A 113 0.59 9.69 4.46
C THR A 113 0.51 9.15 3.04
N ASN A 114 1.19 8.03 2.78
CA ASN A 114 1.12 7.32 1.51
C ASN A 114 1.07 5.80 1.69
N PHE A 115 0.75 5.07 0.62
CA PHE A 115 0.62 3.62 0.65
C PHE A 115 1.86 2.90 1.18
N SER A 116 3.07 3.33 0.83
CA SER A 116 4.31 2.72 1.34
C SER A 116 4.50 2.96 2.84
N ILE A 117 4.15 4.15 3.34
CA ILE A 117 4.19 4.48 4.77
C ILE A 117 3.17 3.61 5.53
N GLU A 118 1.95 3.49 5.02
CA GLU A 118 0.90 2.66 5.63
C GLU A 118 1.29 1.17 5.67
N LEU A 119 1.91 0.64 4.61
CA LEU A 119 2.47 -0.73 4.62
C LEU A 119 3.56 -0.91 5.69
N LYS A 120 4.43 0.08 5.89
CA LYS A 120 5.46 0.04 6.96
C LYS A 120 4.84 0.09 8.36
N LYS A 121 3.73 0.81 8.52
CA LYS A 121 2.97 0.80 9.79
C LYS A 121 2.42 -0.59 10.08
N ILE A 122 1.83 -1.29 9.10
CA ILE A 122 1.34 -2.67 9.30
C ILE A 122 2.43 -3.58 9.90
N VAL A 123 3.64 -3.53 9.33
CA VAL A 123 4.79 -4.31 9.81
C VAL A 123 5.10 -4.00 11.26
N THR A 124 5.14 -2.72 11.61
CA THR A 124 5.48 -2.26 12.95
C THR A 124 4.38 -2.59 13.96
N GLU A 125 3.13 -2.35 13.60
CA GLU A 125 1.99 -2.42 14.52
C GLU A 125 1.49 -3.84 14.75
N LEU A 126 1.67 -4.73 13.78
CA LEU A 126 1.44 -6.16 13.92
C LEU A 126 2.71 -6.93 14.31
N ASN A 127 3.87 -6.27 14.38
CA ASN A 127 5.17 -6.89 14.64
C ASN A 127 5.42 -8.09 13.70
N LEU A 128 5.33 -7.83 12.40
CA LEU A 128 5.56 -8.82 11.37
C LEU A 128 7.07 -9.08 11.20
N THR A 129 7.44 -10.35 11.11
CA THR A 129 8.78 -10.72 10.63
C THR A 129 8.89 -10.44 9.13
N GLN A 130 10.11 -10.42 8.60
CA GLN A 130 10.33 -10.30 7.16
C GLN A 130 9.64 -11.42 6.36
N GLU A 131 9.67 -12.65 6.88
CA GLU A 131 9.04 -13.82 6.24
C GLU A 131 7.51 -13.67 6.24
N GLU A 132 6.92 -13.27 7.37
CA GLU A 132 5.47 -13.03 7.48
C GLU A 132 5.00 -11.88 6.57
N PHE A 133 5.76 -10.78 6.50
CA PHE A 133 5.42 -9.69 5.60
C PHE A 133 5.58 -10.09 4.14
N GLY A 134 6.64 -10.83 3.79
CA GLY A 134 6.85 -11.32 2.43
C GLY A 134 5.65 -12.13 1.95
N LEU A 135 5.21 -13.09 2.78
CA LEU A 135 4.03 -13.92 2.51
C LEU A 135 2.76 -13.07 2.37
N ILE A 136 2.46 -12.21 3.35
CA ILE A 136 1.22 -11.42 3.33
C ILE A 136 1.19 -10.40 2.18
N PHE A 137 2.34 -9.89 1.76
CA PHE A 137 2.44 -8.95 0.66
C PHE A 137 2.27 -9.64 -0.71
N GLU A 138 2.87 -10.81 -0.91
CA GLU A 138 2.67 -11.63 -2.10
C GLU A 138 1.19 -12.00 -2.24
N GLU A 139 0.57 -12.44 -1.15
CA GLU A 139 -0.84 -12.79 -1.09
C GLU A 139 -1.80 -11.60 -1.29
N LEU A 140 -1.44 -10.42 -0.79
CA LEU A 140 -2.14 -9.18 -1.14
C LEU A 140 -2.11 -8.95 -2.65
N MET A 141 -0.93 -9.06 -3.26
CA MET A 141 -0.74 -8.76 -4.68
C MET A 141 -1.40 -9.80 -5.58
N GLU A 142 -1.23 -11.09 -5.31
CA GLU A 142 -1.69 -12.16 -6.19
C GLU A 142 -3.15 -12.54 -5.94
N ASN A 143 -3.58 -12.64 -4.68
CA ASN A 143 -4.91 -13.16 -4.36
C ASN A 143 -5.91 -12.05 -4.08
N ILE A 144 -5.56 -11.01 -3.32
CA ILE A 144 -6.52 -9.92 -3.04
C ILE A 144 -6.67 -8.98 -4.24
N LEU A 145 -5.55 -8.51 -4.80
CA LEU A 145 -5.52 -7.55 -5.90
C LEU A 145 -5.48 -8.19 -7.29
N ASN A 146 -5.20 -9.50 -7.39
CA ASN A 146 -5.14 -10.24 -8.65
C ASN A 146 -4.20 -9.58 -9.68
N THR A 147 -3.01 -9.22 -9.21
CA THR A 147 -1.99 -8.56 -10.02
C THR A 147 -1.24 -9.54 -10.91
N GLU A 148 -0.65 -9.03 -12.00
CA GLU A 148 0.23 -9.79 -12.86
C GLU A 148 1.71 -9.53 -12.56
N THR A 149 2.52 -10.58 -12.60
CA THR A 149 3.99 -10.51 -12.48
C THR A 149 4.68 -10.81 -13.83
N ASN A 150 6.02 -10.88 -13.84
CA ASN A 150 6.85 -11.15 -15.02
C ASN A 150 6.58 -10.18 -16.19
N LEU A 151 6.34 -8.92 -15.84
CA LEU A 151 5.91 -7.87 -16.77
C LEU A 151 6.88 -7.63 -17.94
N HIS A 152 8.18 -7.90 -17.74
CA HIS A 152 9.21 -7.83 -18.77
C HIS A 152 8.99 -8.81 -19.94
N LEU A 153 8.24 -9.90 -19.72
CA LEU A 153 7.86 -10.87 -20.78
C LEU A 153 6.53 -10.49 -21.47
N LYS A 154 5.86 -9.43 -21.02
CA LYS A 154 4.49 -9.08 -21.41
C LYS A 154 4.38 -7.66 -22.00
N PRO A 155 5.17 -7.30 -23.04
CA PRO A 155 5.10 -5.96 -23.67
C PRO A 155 3.71 -5.58 -24.15
N LYS A 156 2.97 -6.57 -24.69
CA LYS A 156 1.64 -6.37 -25.24
C LYS A 156 0.66 -5.82 -24.23
N ILE A 157 0.84 -6.12 -22.94
CA ILE A 157 -0.04 -5.58 -21.91
C ILE A 157 0.10 -4.06 -21.87
N PHE A 158 1.32 -3.53 -21.81
CA PHE A 158 1.56 -2.09 -21.77
C PHE A 158 1.17 -1.38 -23.07
N GLN A 159 1.38 -2.02 -24.21
CA GLN A 159 1.00 -1.47 -25.52
C GLN A 159 -0.53 -1.42 -25.71
N ASN A 160 -1.24 -2.43 -25.21
CA ASN A 160 -2.67 -2.57 -25.40
C ASN A 160 -3.50 -2.05 -24.23
N TYR A 161 -2.88 -1.79 -23.08
CA TYR A 161 -3.57 -1.46 -21.83
C TYR A 161 -4.56 -0.31 -22.04
N ILE A 162 -4.10 0.74 -22.72
CA ILE A 162 -4.85 1.97 -23.02
C ILE A 162 -6.10 1.71 -23.86
N TYR A 163 -6.07 0.70 -24.72
CA TYR A 163 -7.22 0.30 -25.53
C TYR A 163 -8.18 -0.64 -24.77
N SER A 164 -7.69 -1.29 -23.70
CA SER A 164 -8.46 -2.25 -22.90
C SER A 164 -9.15 -1.65 -21.67
N ILE A 165 -8.74 -0.46 -21.23
CA ILE A 165 -9.37 0.22 -20.10
C ILE A 165 -10.73 0.78 -20.49
N ASN A 166 -11.77 0.33 -19.78
CA ASN A 166 -13.10 0.91 -19.86
C ASN A 166 -13.01 2.40 -19.50
N ARG A 167 -13.34 3.25 -20.47
CA ARG A 167 -13.48 4.69 -20.26
C ARG A 167 -14.60 4.90 -19.26
N VAL A 168 -14.27 5.42 -18.09
CA VAL A 168 -15.30 5.81 -17.13
C VAL A 168 -15.66 7.26 -17.46
N ASP A 169 -16.88 7.46 -17.97
CA ASP A 169 -17.37 8.78 -18.43
C ASP A 169 -17.30 9.87 -17.35
N LYS A 170 -17.20 9.46 -16.08
CA LYS A 170 -17.04 10.37 -14.95
C LYS A 170 -15.64 10.98 -14.83
N TYR A 171 -14.64 10.58 -15.62
CA TYR A 171 -13.27 11.10 -15.51
C TYR A 171 -12.83 11.90 -16.74
N LYS A 172 -12.06 12.97 -16.52
CA LYS A 172 -11.36 13.65 -17.61
C LYS A 172 -10.29 12.73 -18.17
N ILE A 173 -10.45 12.46 -19.45
CA ILE A 173 -9.51 11.69 -20.27
C ILE A 173 -8.26 12.54 -20.47
N GLU A 174 -7.10 12.01 -20.06
CA GLU A 174 -5.81 12.54 -20.49
C GLU A 174 -5.66 12.34 -22.00
N GLU A 175 -4.96 13.27 -22.67
CA GLU A 175 -4.64 13.07 -24.09
C GLU A 175 -3.94 11.72 -24.28
N ASN A 176 -4.49 10.87 -25.17
CA ASN A 176 -4.08 9.48 -25.35
C ASN A 176 -2.56 9.32 -25.54
N ASP A 177 -1.91 10.27 -26.21
CA ASP A 177 -0.48 10.26 -26.47
C ASP A 177 0.35 10.40 -25.18
N SER A 178 -0.17 11.13 -24.18
CA SER A 178 0.51 11.35 -22.90
C SER A 178 0.52 10.07 -22.06
N CYS A 179 -0.62 9.40 -21.92
CA CYS A 179 -0.69 8.17 -21.13
C CYS A 179 0.02 6.99 -21.81
N LEU A 180 0.01 6.91 -23.16
CA LEU A 180 0.77 5.91 -23.91
C LEU A 180 2.27 6.08 -23.73
N ARG A 181 2.76 7.31 -23.82
CA ARG A 181 4.16 7.61 -23.54
C ARG A 181 4.54 7.21 -22.11
N LYS A 182 3.75 7.60 -21.11
CA LYS A 182 3.98 7.26 -19.68
C LYS A 182 4.02 5.74 -19.46
N THR A 183 3.05 5.02 -20.03
CA THR A 183 2.97 3.56 -19.92
C THR A 183 4.18 2.87 -20.57
N ASN A 184 4.62 3.36 -21.72
CA ASN A 184 5.84 2.88 -22.39
C ASN A 184 7.12 3.20 -21.62
N GLU A 185 7.22 4.37 -20.99
CA GLU A 185 8.34 4.73 -20.11
C GLU A 185 8.46 3.78 -18.92
N ILE A 186 7.32 3.44 -18.29
CA ILE A 186 7.26 2.46 -17.19
C ILE A 186 7.73 1.09 -17.68
N TYR A 187 7.23 0.61 -18.83
CA TYR A 187 7.66 -0.67 -19.40
C TYR A 187 9.16 -0.70 -19.73
N ASN A 188 9.69 0.37 -20.31
CA ASN A 188 11.11 0.50 -20.61
C ASN A 188 11.96 0.48 -19.34
N LYS A 189 11.48 1.07 -18.24
CA LYS A 189 12.13 0.95 -16.93
C LYS A 189 12.14 -0.51 -16.45
N ILE A 190 11.01 -1.21 -16.51
CA ILE A 190 10.91 -2.63 -16.11
C ILE A 190 11.92 -3.48 -16.90
N LEU A 191 11.99 -3.30 -18.23
CA LEU A 191 12.97 -4.00 -19.07
C LEU A 191 14.42 -3.68 -18.70
N LYS A 192 14.71 -2.39 -18.46
CA LYS A 192 16.05 -1.94 -18.08
C LYS A 192 16.48 -2.53 -16.74
N ASP A 193 15.59 -2.57 -15.76
CA ASP A 193 15.87 -3.13 -14.44
C ASP A 193 16.00 -4.65 -14.51
N PHE A 194 15.18 -5.33 -15.31
CA PHE A 194 15.35 -6.76 -15.58
C PHE A 194 16.74 -7.08 -16.18
N ASN A 195 17.20 -6.30 -17.15
CA ASN A 195 18.51 -6.52 -17.79
C ASN A 195 19.70 -6.23 -16.85
N ARG A 196 19.49 -5.49 -15.76
CA ARG A 196 20.47 -5.24 -14.70
C ARG A 196 20.35 -6.36 -13.67
N LYS A 197 21.08 -7.46 -13.85
CA LYS A 197 21.04 -8.68 -13.00
C LYS A 197 21.02 -8.44 -11.47
N GLU A 198 21.56 -7.32 -10.99
CA GLU A 198 21.54 -6.93 -9.56
C GLU A 198 20.16 -6.46 -9.07
N ALA A 199 19.36 -5.80 -9.92
CA ALA A 199 18.01 -5.34 -9.56
C ALA A 199 17.00 -6.50 -9.50
N LEU A 200 17.21 -7.56 -10.28
CA LEU A 200 16.34 -8.75 -10.28
C LEU A 200 16.30 -9.53 -8.97
N ARG A 201 17.35 -9.45 -8.16
CA ARG A 201 17.39 -10.18 -6.89
C ARG A 201 16.52 -9.53 -5.81
N ASN A 202 16.20 -8.25 -5.96
CA ASN A 202 15.62 -7.45 -4.90
C ASN A 202 14.30 -6.77 -5.29
N ASN A 203 14.05 -6.58 -6.59
CA ASN A 203 12.88 -5.83 -7.06
C ASN A 203 11.88 -6.74 -7.78
N GLN A 204 10.60 -6.57 -7.47
CA GLN A 204 9.50 -7.25 -8.15
C GLN A 204 8.45 -6.24 -8.58
N PHE A 205 7.96 -6.40 -9.81
CA PHE A 205 6.91 -5.55 -10.36
C PHE A 205 5.59 -6.32 -10.45
N TYR A 206 4.52 -5.67 -10.00
CA TYR A 206 3.15 -6.19 -9.98
C TYR A 206 2.23 -5.24 -10.73
N LEU A 207 1.50 -5.73 -11.73
CA LEU A 207 0.52 -4.97 -12.47
C LEU A 207 -0.88 -5.20 -11.91
N ASP A 208 -1.46 -4.16 -11.34
CA ASP A 208 -2.85 -4.08 -10.96
C ASP A 208 -3.63 -3.46 -12.12
N SER A 209 -4.02 -4.33 -13.06
CA SER A 209 -4.75 -3.93 -14.27
C SER A 209 -6.15 -3.40 -13.95
N LYS A 210 -6.74 -3.83 -12.83
CA LYS A 210 -8.06 -3.38 -12.38
C LYS A 210 -8.02 -1.91 -11.93
N ASN A 211 -6.99 -1.53 -11.19
CA ASN A 211 -6.84 -0.16 -10.67
C ASN A 211 -5.88 0.70 -11.51
N GLY A 212 -5.32 0.20 -12.61
CA GLY A 212 -4.41 0.96 -13.47
C GLY A 212 -3.13 1.39 -12.79
N ARG A 213 -2.54 0.48 -11.99
CA ARG A 213 -1.30 0.71 -11.26
C ARG A 213 -0.26 -0.35 -11.56
N VAL A 214 1.00 0.04 -11.48
CA VAL A 214 2.13 -0.89 -11.33
C VAL A 214 2.79 -0.61 -9.99
N TYR A 215 2.95 -1.64 -9.17
CA TYR A 215 3.73 -1.58 -7.93
C TYR A 215 5.14 -2.12 -8.19
N GLU A 216 6.16 -1.39 -7.76
CA GLU A 216 7.54 -1.88 -7.67
C GLU A 216 7.87 -2.10 -6.20
N PHE A 217 7.90 -3.36 -5.80
CA PHE A 217 8.40 -3.78 -4.50
C PHE A 217 9.92 -3.81 -4.56
N ILE A 218 10.58 -3.09 -3.65
CA ILE A 218 12.03 -2.98 -3.54
C ILE A 218 12.43 -3.54 -2.18
N ASN A 219 13.18 -4.64 -2.19
CA ASN A 219 13.76 -5.22 -0.99
C ASN A 219 15.17 -4.63 -0.74
N ASP A 220 15.26 -3.73 0.22
CA ASP A 220 16.50 -3.06 0.63
C ASP A 220 17.22 -3.79 1.78
N SER A 221 16.70 -4.94 2.22
CA SER A 221 17.30 -5.76 3.28
C SER A 221 18.67 -6.27 2.86
N ARG A 222 19.70 -5.93 3.66
CA ARG A 222 21.08 -6.41 3.45
C ARG A 222 21.44 -7.64 4.29
N LYS A 223 20.62 -7.94 5.31
CA LYS A 223 20.81 -9.04 6.28
C LYS A 223 19.45 -9.63 6.61
N LYS A 224 19.43 -10.90 7.04
CA LYS A 224 18.19 -11.63 7.39
C LYS A 224 17.36 -10.94 8.48
N ASP A 225 18.01 -10.21 9.39
CA ASP A 225 17.34 -9.54 10.51
C ASP A 225 17.07 -8.05 10.28
N ASP A 226 17.50 -7.49 9.14
CA ASP A 226 17.29 -6.07 8.79
C ASP A 226 16.17 -5.96 7.77
N PHE A 227 14.92 -5.93 8.24
CA PHE A 227 13.77 -5.84 7.34
C PHE A 227 13.57 -4.41 6.83
N LYS A 228 13.97 -4.15 5.58
CA LYS A 228 13.87 -2.86 4.92
C LYS A 228 13.31 -3.04 3.52
N PHE A 229 12.22 -2.34 3.25
CA PHE A 229 11.60 -2.37 1.95
C PHE A 229 11.03 -1.00 1.58
N ASN A 230 10.76 -0.85 0.30
CA ASN A 230 10.01 0.26 -0.25
C ASN A 230 9.01 -0.24 -1.28
N VAL A 231 7.90 0.49 -1.44
CA VAL A 231 6.94 0.22 -2.51
C VAL A 231 6.77 1.52 -3.28
N LYS A 232 7.13 1.49 -4.56
CA LYS A 232 6.84 2.57 -5.49
C LYS A 232 5.58 2.24 -6.27
N THR A 233 4.79 3.26 -6.59
CA THR A 233 3.56 3.10 -7.36
C THR A 233 3.67 3.94 -8.63
N TYR A 234 3.31 3.34 -9.75
CA TYR A 234 3.21 3.99 -11.06
C TYR A 234 1.77 3.92 -11.53
N ARG A 235 1.27 5.00 -12.14
CA ARG A 235 -0.07 5.04 -12.73
C ARG A 235 0.03 4.80 -14.23
N ILE A 236 -0.78 3.89 -14.76
CA ILE A 236 -0.84 3.55 -16.19
C ILE A 236 -2.21 3.81 -16.83
N GLU A 237 -3.22 4.21 -16.05
CA GLU A 237 -4.49 4.65 -16.62
C GLU A 237 -4.39 6.03 -17.29
N CYS A 238 -5.35 6.31 -18.18
CA CYS A 238 -5.47 7.57 -18.92
C CYS A 238 -6.53 8.53 -18.31
N PHE A 239 -6.83 8.40 -17.01
CA PHE A 239 -7.85 9.21 -16.34
C PHE A 239 -7.21 10.15 -15.32
N SER A 240 -7.56 11.43 -15.36
CA SER A 240 -6.94 12.44 -14.50
C SER A 240 -7.79 12.79 -13.28
N TYR A 241 -9.07 13.11 -13.46
CA TYR A 241 -9.94 13.56 -12.36
C TYR A 241 -11.42 13.43 -12.67
N ARG A 242 -12.27 13.42 -11.64
CA ARG A 242 -13.72 13.37 -11.84
C ARG A 242 -14.20 14.65 -12.54
N LEU A 243 -14.91 14.52 -13.65
CA LEU A 243 -15.62 15.65 -14.26
C LEU A 243 -16.68 16.11 -13.25
N GLU A 244 -16.64 17.37 -12.87
CA GLU A 244 -17.80 18.01 -12.25
C GLU A 244 -18.92 17.98 -13.32
N ILE A 245 -19.93 17.15 -13.08
CA ILE A 245 -21.17 17.11 -13.85
C ILE A 245 -22.26 17.68 -12.94
#